data_AF-A0AA44CB60-F1
#
_entry.id   AF-A0AA44CB60-F1
#
_cell.length_a   1.000
_cell.length_b   1.000
_cell.length_c   1.000
_cell.angle_alpha   90.00
_cell.angle_beta   90.00
_cell.angle_gamma   90.00
#
_symmetry.space_group_name_H-M   'P 1'
#
loop_
_entity.id
_entity.type
_entity.pdbx_description
1 polymer ?
#
loop_
_entity_poly.entity_id
_entity_poly.type
_entity_poly.pdbx_seq_one_letter_code
_entity_poly.pdbx_strand_id
1 'polypeptide(L)'
;MDTAELYRAVREGFTDALEDRKPAPQMVAISPFDAFDEDDEPVRVIGIVDDPEFLKFIVIVEEEGGEIFPLACRSVYRRKSGESG
;
A
#
# COMPACT_ATOMS: atom_id res chain seq x y z
N MET A 1 7.81 7.48 46.65
CA MET A 1 7.29 7.11 45.31
C MET A 1 6.95 5.64 45.38
N ASP A 2 5.66 5.31 45.28
CA ASP A 2 5.25 3.91 45.27
C ASP A 2 5.74 3.26 43.97
N THR A 3 6.37 2.09 44.08
CA THR A 3 6.78 1.27 42.94
C THR A 3 5.63 0.97 41.99
N ALA A 4 4.40 0.87 42.50
CA ALA A 4 3.22 0.69 41.67
C ALA A 4 2.87 1.95 40.85
N GLU A 5 3.03 3.14 41.43
CA GLU A 5 2.83 4.43 40.72
C GLU A 5 3.90 4.63 39.64
N LEU A 6 5.16 4.29 39.93
CA LEU A 6 6.24 4.38 38.96
C LEU A 6 6.02 3.42 37.77
N TYR A 7 5.63 2.17 38.05
CA TYR A 7 5.34 1.20 37.01
C TYR A 7 4.17 1.64 36.12
N ARG A 8 3.13 2.23 36.74
CA ARG A 8 1.98 2.76 36.01
C ARG A 8 2.37 3.92 35.09
N ALA A 9 3.13 4.88 35.59
CA ALA A 9 3.59 6.03 34.81
C ALA A 9 4.48 5.61 33.61
N VAL A 10 5.36 4.62 33.81
CA VAL A 10 6.20 4.08 32.73
C VAL A 10 5.37 3.32 31.71
N ARG A 11 4.40 2.52 32.15
CA ARG A 11 3.51 1.78 31.26
C ARG A 11 2.62 2.70 30.42
N GLU A 12 2.04 3.73 31.04
CA GLU A 12 1.22 4.73 30.34
C GLU A 12 2.07 5.46 29.29
N GLY A 13 3.24 5.99 29.66
CA GLY A 13 4.14 6.64 28.69
C GLY A 13 4.64 5.72 27.56
N PHE A 14 4.79 4.42 27.81
CA PHE A 14 5.16 3.45 26.77
C PHE A 14 3.99 3.09 25.85
N THR A 15 2.76 3.05 26.38
CA THR A 15 1.57 2.74 25.60
C THR A 15 1.21 3.91 24.69
N ASP A 16 1.25 5.14 25.22
CA ASP A 16 1.03 6.37 24.46
C ASP A 16 2.05 6.50 23.32
N ALA A 17 3.34 6.21 23.60
CA ALA A 17 4.39 6.23 22.58
C ALA A 17 4.25 5.11 21.52
N LEU A 18 3.55 4.02 21.84
CA LEU A 18 3.27 2.93 20.91
C LEU A 18 2.04 3.24 20.05
N GLU A 19 1.02 3.88 20.62
CA GLU A 19 -0.17 4.34 19.90
C GLU A 19 0.15 5.48 18.91
N ASP A 20 1.11 6.35 19.23
CA ASP A 20 1.59 7.41 18.33
C ASP A 20 2.42 6.91 17.14
N ARG A 21 2.79 5.62 17.10
CA ARG A 21 3.46 5.04 15.94
C ARG A 21 2.42 4.61 14.91
N LYS A 22 2.25 5.42 13.87
CA LYS A 22 1.55 4.99 12.65
C LYS A 22 2.12 3.64 12.20
N PRO A 23 1.28 2.60 12.00
CA PRO A 23 1.76 1.32 11.53
C PRO A 23 2.51 1.52 10.21
N ALA A 24 3.66 0.85 10.07
CA ALA A 24 4.41 0.89 8.82
C ALA A 24 3.52 0.37 7.68
N PRO A 25 3.64 0.94 6.46
CA PRO A 25 2.86 0.47 5.32
C PRO A 25 3.07 -1.04 5.13
N GLN A 26 1.98 -1.79 5.02
CA GLN A 26 2.03 -3.23 4.83
C GLN A 26 1.71 -3.58 3.39
N MET A 27 2.46 -4.52 2.80
CA MET A 27 2.16 -5.03 1.47
C MET A 27 1.39 -6.35 1.58
N VAL A 28 0.27 -6.43 0.87
CA VAL A 28 -0.55 -7.63 0.72
C VAL A 28 -0.37 -8.15 -0.70
N ALA A 29 0.09 -9.40 -0.81
CA ALA A 29 0.14 -10.10 -2.08
C ALA A 29 -1.27 -10.50 -2.54
N ILE A 30 -1.56 -10.34 -3.83
CA ILE A 30 -2.85 -10.74 -4.42
C ILE A 30 -2.61 -11.62 -5.66
N SER A 31 -3.68 -12.24 -6.17
CA SER A 31 -3.60 -12.89 -7.48
C SER A 31 -3.38 -11.84 -8.57
N PRO A 32 -2.32 -11.96 -9.39
CA PRO A 32 -2.04 -10.94 -10.38
C PRO A 32 -3.15 -10.81 -11.42
N PHE A 33 -3.40 -9.60 -11.89
CA PHE A 33 -4.35 -9.34 -12.97
C PHE A 33 -3.95 -8.15 -13.82
N ASP A 34 -4.41 -8.15 -15.07
CA ASP A 34 -4.17 -7.08 -16.01
C ASP A 34 -5.23 -5.97 -15.84
N ALA A 35 -4.77 -4.72 -15.93
CA ALA A 35 -5.56 -3.51 -15.78
C ALA A 35 -4.96 -2.39 -16.64
N PHE A 36 -5.57 -1.21 -16.53
CA PHE A 36 -5.05 0.04 -17.05
C PHE A 36 -4.87 1.02 -15.90
N ASP A 37 -3.87 1.90 -16.00
CA ASP A 37 -3.65 3.00 -15.05
C ASP A 37 -4.39 4.28 -15.47
N GLU A 38 -4.05 5.42 -14.88
CA GLU A 38 -4.70 6.71 -15.16
C GLU A 38 -4.31 7.33 -16.51
N ASP A 39 -3.24 6.84 -17.14
CA ASP A 39 -2.72 7.28 -18.44
C ASP A 39 -3.15 6.35 -19.59
N ASP A 40 -4.10 5.44 -19.32
CA ASP A 40 -4.56 4.39 -20.23
C ASP A 40 -3.47 3.37 -20.63
N GLU A 41 -2.39 3.25 -19.86
CA GLU A 41 -1.32 2.30 -20.11
C GLU A 41 -1.65 0.91 -19.53
N PRO A 42 -1.36 -0.17 -20.27
CA PRO A 42 -1.58 -1.52 -19.77
C PRO A 42 -0.59 -1.85 -18.65
N VAL A 43 -1.11 -2.22 -17.48
CA VAL A 43 -0.32 -2.54 -16.30
C VAL A 43 -0.73 -3.89 -15.71
N ARG A 44 0.21 -4.57 -15.05
CA ARG A 44 -0.07 -5.81 -14.32
C ARG A 44 -0.04 -5.57 -12.81
N VAL A 45 -1.19 -5.70 -12.16
CA VAL A 45 -1.33 -5.55 -10.71
C VAL A 45 -0.84 -6.83 -10.03
N ILE A 46 0.02 -6.70 -9.00
CA ILE A 46 0.62 -7.83 -8.27
C ILE A 46 0.45 -7.74 -6.75
N GLY A 47 0.05 -6.58 -6.22
CA GLY A 47 -0.07 -6.38 -4.78
C GLY A 47 -0.87 -5.14 -4.41
N ILE A 48 -1.11 -4.99 -3.12
CA ILE A 48 -1.72 -3.81 -2.52
C ILE A 48 -0.80 -3.33 -1.39
N VAL A 49 -0.60 -2.03 -1.27
CA VAL A 49 0.00 -1.40 -0.09
C VAL A 49 -1.11 -0.78 0.73
N ASP A 50 -1.22 -1.25 1.97
CA ASP A 50 -2.01 -0.64 3.02
C ASP A 50 -1.22 0.55 3.58
N ASP A 51 -1.43 1.71 2.96
CA ASP A 51 -0.84 2.98 3.37
C ASP A 51 -1.90 3.76 4.18
N PRO A 52 -1.50 4.45 5.27
CA PRO A 52 -2.43 5.10 6.19
C PRO A 52 -3.38 6.12 5.56
N GLU A 53 -3.03 6.68 4.40
CA GLU A 53 -3.87 7.68 3.73
C GLU A 53 -4.79 7.03 2.68
N PHE A 54 -4.24 6.14 1.83
CA PHE A 54 -4.97 5.53 0.73
C PHE A 54 -4.40 4.15 0.40
N LEU A 55 -5.28 3.19 0.09
CA LEU A 55 -4.84 1.93 -0.52
C LEU A 55 -4.20 2.21 -1.88
N LYS A 56 -3.02 1.63 -2.11
CA LYS A 56 -2.31 1.72 -3.40
C LYS A 56 -2.15 0.32 -3.97
N PHE A 57 -2.17 0.20 -5.29
CA PHE A 57 -1.82 -1.01 -5.99
C PHE A 57 -0.32 -1.04 -6.28
N ILE A 58 0.29 -2.22 -6.19
CA ILE A 58 1.61 -2.44 -6.78
C ILE A 58 1.40 -2.99 -8.18
N VAL A 59 1.88 -2.25 -9.16
CA VAL A 59 1.83 -2.61 -10.58
C VAL A 59 3.22 -2.87 -11.12
N ILE A 60 3.31 -3.71 -12.13
CA ILE A 60 4.50 -3.90 -12.95
C ILE A 60 4.32 -3.09 -14.22
N VAL A 61 5.29 -2.20 -14.47
CA VAL A 61 5.37 -1.36 -15.67
C VAL A 61 6.62 -1.76 -16.46
N GLU A 62 6.54 -1.63 -17.78
CA GLU A 62 7.66 -1.82 -18.70
C GLU A 62 8.01 -0.47 -19.34
N GLU A 63 9.23 0.01 -19.12
CA GLU A 63 9.70 1.28 -19.69
C GLU A 63 10.31 1.11 -21.09
N GLU A 64 10.48 2.24 -21.79
CA GLU A 64 11.22 2.32 -23.05
C GLU A 64 12.66 1.81 -22.87
N GLY A 65 12.90 0.57 -23.30
CA GLY A 65 14.16 -0.14 -23.08
C GLY A 65 13.99 -1.57 -22.57
N GLY A 66 12.76 -1.97 -22.21
CA GLY A 66 12.45 -3.31 -21.71
C GLY A 66 12.81 -3.51 -20.24
N GLU A 67 13.08 -2.43 -19.51
CA GLU A 67 13.28 -2.47 -18.07
C GLU A 67 11.93 -2.63 -17.38
N ILE A 68 11.87 -3.51 -16.38
CA ILE A 68 10.65 -3.87 -15.67
C ILE A 68 10.84 -3.62 -14.18
N PHE A 69 9.98 -2.81 -13.58
CA PHE A 69 10.05 -2.50 -12.16
C PHE A 69 8.66 -2.29 -11.54
N PRO A 70 8.52 -2.55 -10.22
CA PRO A 70 7.27 -2.33 -9.52
C PRO A 70 7.07 -0.83 -9.21
N LEU A 71 5.85 -0.36 -9.39
CA LEU A 71 5.42 0.99 -9.03
C LEU A 71 4.15 0.96 -8.18
N ALA A 72 4.01 1.95 -7.30
CA ALA A 72 2.78 2.16 -6.54
C ALA A 72 1.82 3.03 -7.36
N CYS A 73 0.69 2.48 -7.76
CA CYS A 73 -0.37 3.14 -8.52
C CYS A 73 -1.60 3.34 -7.65
N ARG A 74 -2.20 4.54 -7.66
CA ARG A 74 -3.39 4.84 -6.85
C ARG A 74 -4.66 4.23 -7.42
N SER A 75 -4.79 4.24 -8.74
CA SER A 75 -6.02 3.91 -9.44
C SER A 75 -5.70 2.99 -10.60
N VAL A 76 -6.35 1.84 -10.63
CA VAL A 76 -6.32 0.93 -11.77
C VAL A 76 -7.74 0.57 -12.15
N TYR A 77 -7.99 0.36 -13.43
CA TYR A 77 -9.33 0.04 -13.91
C TYR A 77 -9.30 -1.10 -14.94
N ARG A 78 -10.45 -1.75 -15.13
CA ARG A 78 -10.66 -2.71 -16.22
C ARG A 78 -11.63 -2.11 -17.22
N ARG A 79 -11.27 -2.17 -18.51
CA ARG A 79 -12.25 -1.89 -19.57
C ARG A 79 -13.35 -2.95 -19.52
N LYS A 80 -14.61 -2.52 -19.65
CA LYS A 80 -15.71 -3.47 -19.84
C LYS A 80 -15.49 -4.20 -21.15
N SER A 81 -15.61 -5.52 -21.11
CA SER A 81 -15.60 -6.37 -22.29
C SER A 81 -16.71 -5.90 -23.24
N GLY A 82 -16.37 -5.13 -24.28
CA GLY A 82 -17.35 -4.60 -25.25
C GLY A 82 -17.03 -3.21 -25.82
N GLU A 83 -16.13 -2.44 -25.22
CA GLU A 83 -15.69 -1.15 -25.77
C GLU A 83 -14.34 -1.33 -26.49
N SER A 84 -14.43 -1.69 -27.76
CA SER A 84 -13.34 -1.51 -28.72
C SER A 84 -13.37 -0.05 -29.20
N GLY A 85 -12.40 0.74 -28.76
CA GLY A 85 -12.06 2.03 -29.37
C GLY A 85 -11.12 1.82 -30.55
#